data_AF-A0AB37UCY3-F1
#
_entry.id   AF-A0AB37UCY3-F1
#
_cell.length_a   1.000
_cell.length_b   1.000
_cell.length_c   1.000
_cell.angle_alpha   90.00
_cell.angle_beta   90.00
_cell.angle_gamma   90.00
#
_symmetry.space_group_name_H-M   'P 1'
#
loop_
_entity.id
_entity.type
_entity.pdbx_description
1 polymer ?
#
loop_
_entity_poly.entity_id
_entity_poly.type
_entity_poly.pdbx_seq_one_letter_code
_entity_poly.pdbx_strand_id
1 'polypeptide(L)' 'MLAAIVEANNDATLEELRTLLHRQTGVLIGRSTVDRMLQKLNLLPRAEIG' A
#
# COMPACT_ATOMS: atom_id res chain seq x y z
N MET A 1 0.65 10.52 -2.17
CA MET A 1 0.49 9.45 -3.20
C MET A 1 1.01 8.14 -2.60
N LEU A 2 0.43 6.98 -2.92
CA LEU A 2 0.68 5.70 -2.22
C LEU A 2 2.18 5.35 -2.07
N ALA A 3 3.01 5.57 -3.09
CA ALA A 3 4.45 5.31 -3.02
C ALA A 3 5.13 6.08 -1.87
N ALA A 4 4.87 7.39 -1.75
CA ALA A 4 5.43 8.20 -0.66
C ALA A 4 4.94 7.76 0.73
N ILE A 5 3.72 7.22 0.83
CA ILE A 5 3.23 6.65 2.11
C ILE A 5 4.04 5.41 2.47
N VAL A 6 4.29 4.53 1.50
CA VAL A 6 5.08 3.29 1.71
C VAL A 6 6.52 3.63 2.09
N GLU A 7 7.16 4.53 1.35
CA GLU A 7 8.54 4.94 1.63
C GLU A 7 8.68 5.56 3.03
N ALA A 8 7.71 6.37 3.46
CA ALA A 8 7.71 6.98 4.79
C ALA A 8 7.30 6.00 5.92
N ASN A 9 6.73 4.85 5.59
CA ASN A 9 6.19 3.87 6.55
C ASN A 9 6.52 2.44 6.10
N ASN A 10 7.81 2.14 5.89
CA ASN A 10 8.27 0.90 5.25
C ASN A 10 7.85 -0.39 6.00
N ASP A 11 7.61 -0.31 7.31
CA ASP A 11 7.16 -1.44 8.15
C ASP A 11 5.63 -1.48 8.35
N ALA A 12 4.88 -0.63 7.64
CA ALA A 12 3.43 -0.57 7.78
C ALA A 12 2.74 -1.78 7.13
N THR A 13 1.74 -2.30 7.83
CA THR A 13 0.82 -3.30 7.31
C THR A 13 -0.08 -2.72 6.22
N LEU A 14 -0.70 -3.59 5.42
CA LEU A 14 -1.71 -3.19 4.43
C LEU A 14 -2.87 -2.39 5.04
N GLU A 15 -3.24 -2.65 6.29
CA GLU A 15 -4.33 -1.96 6.98
C GLU A 15 -3.93 -0.54 7.41
N GLU A 16 -2.69 -0.36 7.84
CA GLU A 16 -2.12 0.95 8.15
C GLU A 16 -1.96 1.78 6.88
N LEU A 17 -1.41 1.19 5.81
CA LEU A 17 -1.29 1.87 4.50
C LEU A 17 -2.66 2.29 3.95
N ARG A 18 -3.69 1.45 4.10
CA ARG A 18 -5.08 1.78 3.75
C ARG A 18 -5.59 2.98 4.54
N THR A 19 -5.34 2.99 5.85
CA THR A 19 -5.79 4.07 6.74
C THR A 19 -5.08 5.38 6.42
N LEU A 20 -3.78 5.34 6.19
CA LEU A 20 -2.97 6.50 5.81
C LEU A 20 -3.40 7.07 4.45
N LEU A 21 -3.65 6.20 3.47
CA LEU A 21 -4.13 6.61 2.15
C LEU A 21 -5.51 7.25 2.23
N HIS A 22 -6.41 6.70 3.05
CA HIS A 22 -7.72 7.31 3.30
C HIS A 22 -7.61 8.69 3.94
N ARG A 23 -6.76 8.84 4.97
CA ARG A 23 -6.51 10.13 5.62
C ARG A 23 -5.95 11.17 4.64
N GLN A 24 -5.07 10.77 3.72
CA GLN A 24 -4.46 11.69 2.77
C GLN A 24 -5.41 12.08 1.62
N THR A 25 -6.29 11.18 1.19
CA THR A 25 -7.07 11.37 -0.06
C THR A 25 -8.57 11.56 0.16
N GLY A 26 -9.08 11.26 1.34
CA GLY A 26 -10.52 11.16 1.63
C GLY A 26 -11.20 9.94 1.03
N VAL A 27 -10.51 9.14 0.21
CA VAL A 27 -11.09 7.98 -0.48
C VAL A 27 -10.80 6.71 0.31
N LEU A 28 -11.86 5.98 0.67
CA LEU A 28 -11.73 4.68 1.30
C LEU A 28 -11.67 3.58 0.23
N ILE A 29 -10.56 2.87 0.15
CA ILE A 29 -10.42 1.72 -0.74
C ILE A 29 -10.28 0.42 0.05
N GLY A 30 -10.68 -0.70 -0.57
CA GLY A 30 -10.54 -2.02 0.04
C GLY A 30 -9.09 -2.49 0.14
N ARG A 31 -8.81 -3.38 1.10
CA ARG A 31 -7.47 -3.95 1.34
C ARG A 31 -6.89 -4.61 0.08
N SER A 32 -7.69 -5.37 -0.67
CA SER A 32 -7.27 -6.00 -1.93
C SER A 32 -6.93 -5.00 -3.04
N THR A 33 -7.50 -3.79 -2.99
CA THR A 33 -7.14 -2.72 -3.93
C THR A 33 -5.79 -2.11 -3.58
N VAL A 34 -5.52 -1.88 -2.29
CA VAL A 34 -4.19 -1.42 -1.82
C VAL A 34 -3.12 -2.43 -2.25
N ASP A 35 -3.34 -3.71 -1.98
CA ASP A 35 -2.41 -4.79 -2.36
C ASP A 35 -2.10 -4.79 -3.87
N ARG A 36 -3.13 -4.76 -4.73
CA ARG A 36 -2.94 -4.66 -6.19
C ARG A 36 -2.18 -3.40 -6.61
N MET A 37 -2.41 -2.26 -5.95
CA MET A 37 -1.68 -1.03 -6.25
C MET A 37 -0.21 -1.14 -5.87
N LEU A 38 0.11 -1.74 -4.73
CA LEU A 38 1.48 -1.98 -4.31
C LEU A 38 2.23 -2.91 -5.26
N GLN A 39 1.58 -3.99 -5.71
CA GLN A 39 2.12 -4.91 -6.73
C GLN A 39 2.40 -4.18 -8.05
N LYS A 40 1.45 -3.35 -8.52
CA LYS A 40 1.62 -2.58 -9.76
C LYS A 40 2.74 -1.54 -9.69
N LEU A 41 2.99 -1.00 -8.51
CA LEU A 41 4.07 -0.03 -8.26
C LEU A 41 5.40 -0.71 -7.94
N ASN A 42 5.46 -2.05 -7.90
CA ASN A 42 6.62 -2.84 -7.53
C ASN A 42 7.20 -2.46 -6.14
N LEU A 43 6.30 -2.09 -5.22
CA LEU A 43 6.64 -1.64 -3.85
C LEU A 43 6.64 -2.77 -2.82
N LEU A 44 6.17 -3.96 -3.20
CA LEU A 44 6.36 -5.17 -2.41
C LEU A 44 7.36 -6.06 -3.14
N PRO A 45 8.26 -6.76 -2.41
CA PRO A 45 9.07 -7.80 -3.01
C PRO A 45 8.13 -8.77 -3.73
N ARG A 46 8.41 -9.05 -5.01
CA ARG A 46 7.70 -10.09 -5.73
C ARG A 46 7.94 -11.37 -4.93
N ALA A 47 6.89 -11.94 -4.34
CA ALA A 47 7.03 -13.21 -3.66
C ALA A 47 7.58 -14.21 -4.68
N GLU A 48 8.84 -14.61 -4.50
CA GLU A 48 9.41 -15.69 -5.27
C GLU A 48 8.63 -16.94 -4.87
N ILE A 49 7.78 -17.42 -5.78
CA ILE A 49 7.19 -18.74 -5.67
C ILE A 49 8.33 -19.74 -5.88
N GLY A 50 8.94 -20.17 -4.77
CA GLY A 50 9.80 -21.36 -4.73
C GLY A 50 9.00 -22.64 -4.91
#